data_AF-A0A1F2RZS8-F1
#
_entry.id   AF-A0A1F2RZS8-F1
#
_cell.length_a   1.000
_cell.length_b   1.000
_cell.length_c   1.000
_cell.angle_alpha   90.00
_cell.angle_beta   90.00
_cell.angle_gamma   90.00
#
_symmetry.space_group_name_H-M   'P 1'
#
loop_
_entity.id
_entity.type
_entity.pdbx_description
1 polymer ?
#
loop_
_entity_poly.entity_id
_entity_poly.type
_entity_poly.pdbx_seq_one_letter_code
_entity_poly.pdbx_strand_id
1 'polypeptide(L)'
;MISRTGCGAVLKELADGTVQLVVRPGLTQRDSIAHLVDRGFQKFWQDGDRKLPARAEELKALHEFERDLCAALGVTTLYNEALGTVSSKYVYDRVEGREPGKRHQSFD
;
A
#
# COMPACT_ATOMS: atom_id res chain seq x y z
N MET A 1 -6.83 15.84 -2.36
CA MET A 1 -5.96 14.84 -3.02
C MET A 1 -4.64 15.53 -3.34
N ILE A 2 -3.54 14.82 -3.17
CA ILE A 2 -2.20 15.25 -3.60
C ILE A 2 -1.68 14.27 -4.63
N SER A 3 -0.94 14.76 -5.62
CA SER A 3 -0.43 13.93 -6.71
C SER A 3 0.87 14.46 -7.28
N ARG A 4 1.77 13.55 -7.66
CA ARG A 4 3.03 13.85 -8.35
C ARG A 4 3.48 12.64 -9.15
N THR A 5 4.03 12.87 -10.35
CA THR A 5 4.60 11.81 -11.22
C THR A 5 3.64 10.63 -11.44
N GLY A 6 2.35 10.91 -11.70
CA GLY A 6 1.33 9.88 -11.94
C GLY A 6 0.95 9.06 -10.70
N CYS A 7 1.43 9.40 -9.51
CA CYS A 7 1.04 8.81 -8.25
C CYS A 7 0.24 9.81 -7.42
N GLY A 8 -0.66 9.32 -6.57
CA GLY A 8 -1.49 10.17 -5.74
C GLY A 8 -1.96 9.52 -4.45
N ALA A 9 -2.35 10.37 -3.51
CA ALA A 9 -2.91 9.99 -2.22
C ALA A 9 -4.01 10.97 -1.80
N VAL A 10 -4.88 10.54 -0.90
CA VAL A 10 -5.89 11.42 -0.29
C VAL A 10 -5.65 11.50 1.20
N LEU A 11 -5.44 12.73 1.66
CA LEU A 11 -5.26 13.08 3.05
C LEU A 11 -6.52 13.80 3.56
N LYS A 12 -6.83 13.62 4.84
CA LYS A 12 -7.88 14.35 5.55
C LYS A 12 -7.29 14.91 6.83
N GLU A 13 -7.48 16.21 7.05
CA GLU A 13 -7.16 16.84 8.33
C GLU A 13 -8.25 16.51 9.35
N LEU A 14 -7.83 16.11 10.54
CA LEU A 14 -8.70 15.83 11.67
C LEU A 14 -8.85 17.10 12.54
N ALA A 15 -9.87 17.11 13.39
CA ALA A 15 -10.20 18.28 14.21
C ALA A 15 -9.09 18.68 15.22
N ASP A 16 -8.18 17.76 15.51
CA ASP A 16 -7.01 17.94 16.38
C ASP A 16 -5.77 18.47 15.63
N GLY A 17 -5.88 18.72 14.32
CA GLY A 17 -4.77 19.13 13.46
C GLY A 17 -3.92 17.97 12.94
N THR A 18 -4.25 16.72 13.28
CA THR A 18 -3.55 15.53 12.77
C THR A 18 -4.00 15.25 11.32
N VAL A 19 -3.06 14.86 10.46
CA VAL A 19 -3.38 14.44 9.09
C VAL A 19 -3.52 12.92 9.02
N GLN A 20 -4.68 12.46 8.54
CA GLN A 20 -4.97 11.06 8.31
C GLN A 20 -4.91 10.73 6.81
N LEU A 21 -4.25 9.63 6.48
CA LEU A 21 -4.25 9.05 5.13
C LEU A 21 -5.57 8.30 4.89
N VAL A 22 -6.45 8.86 4.04
CA VAL A 22 -7.75 8.27 3.67
C VAL A 22 -7.59 7.27 2.53
N VAL A 23 -6.81 7.63 1.51
CA VAL A 23 -6.48 6.74 0.40
C VAL A 23 -4.98 6.64 0.31
N ARG A 24 -4.47 5.41 0.42
CA ARG A 24 -3.03 5.13 0.33
C ARG A 24 -2.45 5.56 -1.01
N PRO A 25 -1.16 5.94 -1.06
CA PRO A 25 -0.41 6.15 -2.29
C PRO A 25 -0.64 5.03 -3.31
N GLY A 26 -0.82 5.42 -4.56
CA GLY A 26 -1.00 4.52 -5.68
C GLY A 26 -0.96 5.26 -7.01
N LEU A 27 -1.17 4.53 -8.11
CA LEU A 27 -1.16 5.11 -9.46
C LEU A 27 -2.46 5.87 -9.71
N THR A 28 -2.38 7.15 -10.08
CA THR A 28 -3.56 7.92 -10.46
C THR A 28 -4.08 7.45 -11.82
N GLN A 29 -5.35 7.05 -11.87
CA GLN A 29 -6.05 6.66 -13.10
C GLN A 29 -7.33 7.48 -13.24
N ARG A 30 -7.33 8.49 -14.12
CA ARG A 30 -8.48 9.39 -14.35
C ARG A 30 -9.04 9.93 -13.02
N ASP A 31 -10.08 9.30 -12.49
CA ASP A 31 -10.85 9.73 -11.31
C ASP A 31 -10.59 8.85 -10.06
N SER A 32 -9.67 7.89 -10.14
CA SER A 32 -9.36 6.94 -9.06
C SER A 32 -7.85 6.83 -8.78
N ILE A 33 -7.51 6.21 -7.65
CA ILE A 33 -6.14 5.80 -7.32
C ILE A 33 -6.13 4.27 -7.32
N ALA A 34 -5.40 3.68 -8.27
CA ALA A 34 -5.21 2.25 -8.33
C ALA A 34 -4.17 1.78 -7.31
N HIS A 35 -4.48 0.71 -6.59
CA HIS A 35 -3.61 0.16 -5.55
C HIS A 35 -2.69 -0.91 -6.12
N LEU A 36 -1.48 -1.00 -5.56
CA LEU A 36 -0.51 -2.02 -5.98
C LEU A 36 -0.84 -3.36 -5.32
N VAL A 37 -1.03 -4.41 -6.12
CA VAL A 37 -1.35 -5.76 -5.65
C VAL A 37 -0.35 -6.76 -6.21
N ASP A 38 0.25 -7.56 -5.34
CA ASP A 38 1.10 -8.68 -5.74
C ASP A 38 0.27 -9.93 -6.08
N ARG A 39 0.61 -10.60 -7.19
CA ARG A 39 0.00 -11.86 -7.64
C ARG A 39 1.03 -12.99 -7.77
N GLY A 40 2.11 -12.92 -6.98
CA GLY A 40 3.14 -13.93 -6.88
C GLY A 40 4.28 -13.72 -7.89
N PHE A 41 3.96 -13.59 -9.18
CA PHE A 41 4.96 -13.42 -10.24
C PHE A 41 5.08 -11.98 -10.77
N GLN A 42 4.04 -11.16 -10.56
CA GLN A 42 3.94 -9.80 -11.10
C GLN A 42 3.06 -8.96 -10.18
N LYS A 43 3.38 -7.67 -10.08
CA LYS A 43 2.54 -6.68 -9.40
C LYS A 43 1.58 -6.02 -10.39
N PHE A 44 0.39 -5.70 -9.93
CA PHE A 44 -0.68 -5.11 -10.73
C PHE A 44 -1.23 -3.86 -10.04
N TRP A 45 -1.54 -2.84 -10.84
CA TRP A 45 -2.42 -1.77 -10.43
C TRP A 45 -3.86 -2.25 -10.49
N GLN A 46 -4.54 -2.21 -9.35
CA GLN A 46 -5.92 -2.64 -9.16
C GLN A 46 -6.82 -1.43 -8.91
N ASP A 47 -7.85 -1.27 -9.74
CA ASP A 47 -8.95 -0.35 -9.50
C ASP A 47 -10.27 -1.02 -9.88
N GLY A 48 -11.16 -1.22 -8.90
CA GLY A 48 -12.34 -2.07 -9.07
C GLY A 48 -11.95 -3.45 -9.60
N ASP A 49 -12.55 -3.86 -10.72
CA ASP A 49 -12.21 -5.11 -11.43
C ASP A 49 -11.05 -4.99 -12.42
N ARG A 50 -10.61 -3.76 -12.73
CA ARG A 50 -9.55 -3.50 -13.70
C ARG A 50 -8.18 -3.80 -13.10
N LYS A 51 -7.35 -4.49 -13.88
CA LYS A 51 -5.98 -4.85 -13.50
C LYS A 51 -5.05 -4.52 -14.65
N LEU A 52 -4.00 -3.76 -14.36
CA LEU A 52 -2.92 -3.47 -15.30
C LEU A 52 -1.58 -3.91 -14.70
N PRO A 53 -0.69 -4.55 -15.46
CA PRO A 53 0.63 -4.92 -14.95
C PRO A 53 1.41 -3.66 -14.59
N ALA A 54 1.95 -3.62 -13.37
CA ALA A 54 2.76 -2.51 -12.90
C ALA A 54 4.14 -2.54 -13.56
N ARG A 55 4.52 -1.42 -14.19
CA ARG A 55 5.80 -1.23 -14.86
C ARG A 55 6.85 -0.76 -13.84
N ALA A 56 8.12 -1.05 -14.12
CA ALA A 56 9.22 -0.67 -13.23
C ALA A 56 9.29 0.85 -12.96
N GLU A 57 9.02 1.68 -13.98
CA GLU A 57 9.00 3.13 -13.85
C GLU A 57 7.90 3.62 -12.90
N GLU A 58 6.71 3.01 -12.96
CA GLU A 58 5.58 3.33 -12.10
C GLU A 58 5.86 2.94 -10.64
N LEU A 59 6.55 1.81 -10.42
CA LEU A 59 6.97 1.39 -9.08
C LEU A 59 8.00 2.35 -8.49
N LYS A 60 8.97 2.82 -9.30
CA LYS A 60 9.93 3.85 -8.86
C LYS A 60 9.24 5.16 -8.52
N ALA A 61 8.30 5.59 -9.37
CA ALA A 61 7.52 6.81 -9.13
C ALA A 61 6.70 6.71 -7.83
N LEU A 62 6.07 5.56 -7.56
CA LEU A 62 5.35 5.34 -6.31
C LEU A 62 6.29 5.43 -5.10
N HIS A 63 7.45 4.77 -5.18
CA HIS A 63 8.43 4.79 -4.09
C HIS A 63 8.94 6.21 -3.77
N GLU A 64 9.28 6.98 -4.80
CA GLU A 64 9.71 8.39 -4.63
C GLU A 64 8.59 9.24 -4.05
N PHE A 65 7.36 9.06 -4.53
CA PHE A 65 6.19 9.77 -4.04
C PHE A 65 5.92 9.48 -2.54
N GLU A 66 6.02 8.23 -2.11
CA GLU A 66 5.86 7.85 -0.70
C GLU A 66 6.95 8.48 0.18
N ARG A 67 8.20 8.50 -0.29
CA ARG A 67 9.31 9.14 0.42
C ARG A 67 9.07 10.63 0.60
N ASP A 68 8.69 11.32 -0.46
CA ASP A 68 8.42 12.77 -0.41
C ASP A 68 7.21 13.07 0.48
N LEU A 69 6.19 12.21 0.45
CA LEU A 69 5.01 12.32 1.30
C LEU A 69 5.37 12.16 2.77
N CYS A 70 6.13 11.13 3.14
CA CYS A 70 6.57 10.92 4.51
C CYS A 70 7.45 12.07 5.00
N ALA A 71 8.38 12.57 4.16
CA ALA A 71 9.21 13.72 4.49
C ALA A 71 8.38 14.99 4.73
N ALA A 72 7.39 15.26 3.88
CA ALA A 72 6.49 16.41 4.01
C ALA A 72 5.60 16.33 5.26
N LEU A 73 5.19 15.12 5.65
CA LEU A 73 4.38 14.88 6.86
C LEU A 73 5.21 14.75 8.14
N GLY A 74 6.55 14.82 8.05
CA GLY A 74 7.44 14.64 9.20
C GLY A 74 7.41 13.23 9.79
N VAL A 75 7.00 12.22 9.01
CA VAL A 75 6.92 10.83 9.45
C VAL A 75 8.30 10.19 9.42
N THR A 76 8.72 9.59 10.54
CA THR A 76 9.96 8.84 10.63
C THR A 76 9.95 7.69 9.64
N THR A 77 10.90 7.70 8.71
CA THR A 77 11.07 6.65 7.72
C THR A 77 12.09 5.62 8.22
N LEU A 78 11.64 4.39 8.46
CA LEU A 78 12.53 3.30 8.85
C LEU A 78 13.13 2.66 7.60
N TYR A 79 14.44 2.41 7.63
CA TYR A 79 15.16 1.85 6.48
C TYR A 79 14.52 0.56 5.95
N ASN A 80 14.17 -0.37 6.83
CA ASN A 80 13.56 -1.64 6.47
C ASN A 80 12.16 -1.50 5.85
N GLU A 81 11.43 -0.42 6.15
CA GLU A 81 10.10 -0.15 5.62
C GLU A 81 10.17 0.63 4.29
N ALA A 82 11.31 1.28 4.02
CA ALA A 82 11.50 2.19 2.88
C ALA A 82 12.40 1.62 1.78
N LEU A 83 12.73 0.32 1.79
CA LEU A 83 13.63 -0.28 0.80
C LEU A 83 13.01 -0.45 -0.60
N GLY A 84 11.70 -0.28 -0.75
CA GLY A 84 11.04 -0.35 -2.05
C GLY A 84 9.51 -0.34 -1.95
N THR A 85 8.85 -0.62 -3.06
CA THR A 85 7.39 -0.72 -3.11
C THR A 85 6.90 -2.08 -2.63
N VAL A 86 6.04 -2.05 -1.62
CA VAL A 86 5.33 -3.24 -1.11
C VAL A 86 3.90 -3.32 -1.67
N SER A 87 3.26 -4.48 -1.52
CA SER A 87 1.86 -4.61 -1.93
C SER A 87 0.99 -3.79 -0.98
N SER A 88 0.05 -3.01 -1.52
CA SER A 88 -0.93 -2.28 -0.71
C SER A 88 -1.96 -3.22 -0.10
N LYS A 89 -2.14 -4.42 -0.69
CA LYS A 89 -3.08 -5.44 -0.22
C LYS A 89 -2.47 -6.82 -0.33
N TYR A 90 -2.59 -7.59 0.75
CA TYR A 90 -2.23 -9.00 0.77
C TYR A 90 -3.49 -9.82 0.99
N VAL A 91 -3.93 -10.54 -0.04
CA VAL A 91 -5.03 -11.50 0.07
C VAL A 91 -4.41 -12.88 0.06
N TYR A 92 -4.20 -13.42 1.25
CA TYR A 92 -3.82 -14.82 1.39
C TYR A 92 -5.07 -15.67 1.33
N ASP A 93 -5.02 -16.73 0.54
CA ASP A 93 -6.00 -17.79 0.61
C ASP A 93 -5.79 -18.53 1.94
N ARG A 94 -6.54 -18.13 2.97
CA ARG A 94 -6.61 -18.91 4.20
C ARG A 94 -7.54 -20.07 3.89
N VAL A 95 -7.07 -21.29 4.16
CA VAL A 95 -7.91 -22.49 4.09
C VAL A 95 -9.15 -22.26 4.96
N GLU A 96 -10.29 -22.09 4.31
CA GLU A 96 -11.58 -22.03 4.95
C GLU A 96 -11.81 -23.36 5.69
N GLY A 97 -12.16 -23.30 6.98
CA GLY A 97 -12.33 -24.51 7.80
C GLY A 97 -11.03 -25.10 8.40
N ARG A 98 -9.90 -24.37 8.40
CA ARG A 98 -8.71 -24.82 9.13
C ARG A 98 -9.01 -24.88 10.64
N GLU A 99 -8.93 -26.08 11.21
CA GLU A 99 -8.99 -26.32 12.64
C GLU A 99 -8.06 -25.36 13.41
N PRO A 100 -8.52 -24.73 14.51
CA PRO A 100 -7.65 -23.90 15.33
C PRO A 100 -6.46 -24.74 15.79
N GLY A 101 -5.25 -24.19 15.66
CA GLY A 101 -4.03 -24.88 16.08
C GLY A 101 -4.18 -25.36 17.52
N LYS A 102 -3.84 -26.63 17.80
CA LYS A 102 -3.88 -27.18 19.16
C LYS A 102 -3.15 -26.21 20.10
N ARG A 103 -3.84 -25.76 21.17
CA ARG A 103 -3.20 -24.95 22.21
C ARG A 103 -1.96 -25.70 22.69
N HIS A 104 -0.83 -25.00 22.74
CA HIS A 104 0.39 -25.52 23.34
C HIS A 104 0.06 -25.92 24.77
N GLN A 105 0.07 -27.22 25.06
CA GLN A 105 0.04 -27.72 26.43
C GLN A 105 1.49 -27.67 26.92
N SER A 106 1.72 -26.92 28.00
CA SER A 106 2.96 -27.03 28.74
C SER A 106 3.15 -28.48 29.17
N PHE A 107 4.37 -29.00 29.00
CA PHE A 107 4.75 -30.25 29.62
C PHE A 107 4.92 -29.98 31.12
N ASP A 108 4.05 -30.57 31.95
CA ASP A 108 4.25 -30.68 33.39
C ASP A 108 5.41 -31.64 33.71
#